data_AF-U1Y3B4-F1
#
_entry.id   AF-U1Y3B4-F1
#
_cell.length_a   1.000
_cell.length_b   1.000
_cell.length_c   1.000
_cell.angle_alpha   90.00
_cell.angle_beta   90.00
_cell.angle_gamma   90.00
#
_symmetry.space_group_name_H-M   'P 1'
#
loop_
_entity.id
_entity.type
_entity.pdbx_description
1 polymer ?
#
loop_
_entity_poly.entity_id
_entity_poly.type
_entity_poly.pdbx_seq_one_letter_code
_entity_poly.pdbx_strand_id
1 'polypeptide(L)' 'MRDIKFVQEFTDVDRVNEHLQEGWELLNVLNQTDDGEHWITYVLGLDQKAYDKYKEDSKDDDFDNF' A
#
# COMPACT_ATOMS: atom_id res chain seq x y z
N MET A 1 -10.58 -12.64 -12.09
CA MET A 1 -10.06 -12.44 -10.72
C MET A 1 -8.96 -11.40 -10.86
N ARG A 2 -9.00 -10.28 -10.13
CA ARG A 2 -7.89 -9.32 -10.16
C ARG A 2 -6.76 -9.93 -9.35
N ASP A 3 -5.57 -10.02 -9.94
CA ASP A 3 -4.40 -10.56 -9.25
C ASP A 3 -3.70 -9.43 -8.49
N ILE A 4 -3.82 -9.45 -7.17
CA ILE A 4 -3.03 -8.58 -6.29
C ILE A 4 -1.57 -9.05 -6.31
N LYS A 5 -0.64 -8.15 -6.60
CA LYS A 5 0.80 -8.44 -6.74
C LYS A 5 1.65 -7.86 -5.61
N PHE A 6 1.13 -6.85 -4.96
CA PHE A 6 1.80 -6.18 -3.85
C PHE A 6 0.80 -5.86 -2.76
N VAL A 7 1.22 -5.98 -1.51
CA VAL A 7 0.40 -5.77 -0.32
C VAL A 7 1.22 -4.98 0.68
N GLN A 8 0.60 -3.98 1.30
CA GLN A 8 1.23 -3.15 2.32
C GLN A 8 0.25 -2.81 3.44
N GLU A 9 0.79 -2.65 4.64
CA GLU A 9 0.05 -2.36 5.86
C GLU A 9 0.29 -0.92 6.30
N PHE A 10 -0.78 -0.25 6.74
CA PHE A 10 -0.74 1.12 7.22
C PHE A 10 -1.57 1.25 8.49
N THR A 11 -1.09 2.04 9.45
CA THR A 11 -1.86 2.40 10.66
C THR A 11 -2.37 3.85 10.62
N ASP A 12 -1.87 4.64 9.67
CA ASP A 12 -2.25 6.04 9.45
C ASP A 12 -3.32 6.15 8.36
N VAL A 13 -4.49 6.69 8.72
CA VAL A 13 -5.65 6.84 7.84
C VAL A 13 -5.39 7.83 6.70
N ASP A 14 -4.59 8.87 6.91
CA ASP A 14 -4.30 9.86 5.87
C ASP A 14 -3.47 9.22 4.76
N ARG A 15 -2.46 8.43 5.12
CA ARG A 15 -1.67 7.64 4.17
C ARG A 15 -2.52 6.60 3.43
N VAL A 16 -3.45 5.94 4.12
CA VAL A 16 -4.37 5.00 3.49
C VAL A 16 -5.20 5.71 2.41
N ASN A 17 -5.74 6.88 2.70
CA ASN A 17 -6.54 7.65 1.76
C ASN A 17 -5.73 8.09 0.53
N GLU A 18 -4.48 8.51 0.70
CA GLU A 18 -3.57 8.84 -0.41
C GLU A 18 -3.40 7.63 -1.35
N HIS A 19 -3.07 6.46 -0.81
CA HIS A 19 -2.86 5.24 -1.61
C HIS A 19 -4.14 4.79 -2.31
N LEU A 20 -5.29 4.89 -1.64
CA LEU A 20 -6.59 4.59 -2.28
C LEU A 20 -6.88 5.52 -3.46
N GLN A 21 -6.49 6.80 -3.40
CA GLN A 21 -6.62 7.75 -4.51
C GLN A 21 -5.67 7.45 -5.66
N GLU A 22 -4.49 6.88 -5.37
CA GLU A 22 -3.53 6.41 -6.36
C GLU A 22 -3.94 5.10 -7.04
N GLY A 23 -5.04 4.49 -6.60
CA GLY A 23 -5.63 3.30 -7.20
C GLY A 23 -5.31 1.99 -6.48
N TRP A 24 -4.79 2.07 -5.26
CA TRP A 24 -4.68 0.89 -4.38
C TRP A 24 -6.07 0.42 -3.94
N GLU A 25 -6.17 -0.86 -3.62
CA GLU A 25 -7.39 -1.50 -3.16
C GLU A 25 -7.31 -1.85 -1.67
N LEU A 26 -8.34 -1.50 -0.90
CA LEU A 26 -8.46 -1.94 0.48
C LEU A 26 -8.81 -3.43 0.52
N LEU A 27 -7.88 -4.25 0.98
CA LEU A 27 -8.06 -5.69 1.08
C LEU A 27 -8.66 -6.09 2.42
N ASN A 28 -8.21 -5.44 3.50
CA ASN A 28 -8.65 -5.77 4.84
C ASN A 28 -8.44 -4.63 5.83
N VAL A 29 -9.19 -4.65 6.94
CA VAL A 29 -8.99 -3.77 8.09
C VAL A 29 -8.91 -4.66 9.33
N LEU A 30 -7.78 -4.59 10.02
CA LEU A 30 -7.48 -5.41 11.19
C LEU A 30 -7.47 -4.52 12.43
N ASN A 31 -8.14 -4.97 13.49
CA ASN A 31 -7.97 -4.40 14.82
C ASN A 31 -6.91 -5.21 15.54
N GLN A 32 -5.80 -4.56 15.89
CA GLN A 32 -4.69 -5.18 16.59
C GLN A 32 -4.58 -4.61 18.00
N THR A 33 -4.11 -5.46 18.91
CA THR A 33 -3.86 -5.08 20.30
C THR A 33 -2.51 -5.67 20.68
N ASP A 34 -1.57 -4.81 21.04
CA ASP A 34 -0.23 -5.20 21.50
C ASP A 34 0.13 -4.38 22.73
N ASP A 35 0.67 -5.05 23.74
CA ASP A 35 0.97 -4.46 25.07
C ASP A 35 -0.14 -3.58 25.68
N GLY A 36 -1.41 -3.88 25.37
CA GLY A 36 -2.57 -3.12 25.85
C GLY A 36 -2.90 -1.86 25.05
N GLU A 37 -2.11 -1.53 24.02
CA GLU A 37 -2.41 -0.49 23.05
C GLU A 37 -3.23 -1.06 21.90
N HIS A 38 -4.26 -0.32 21.48
CA HIS A 38 -5.14 -0.70 20.38
C HIS A 38 -4.82 0.15 19.15
N TRP A 39 -4.57 -0.50 18.02
CA TRP A 39 -4.42 0.20 16.74
C TRP A 39 -5.20 -0.49 15.62
N ILE A 40 -5.53 0.30 14.61
CA ILE A 40 -6.21 -0.17 13.40
C ILE A 40 -5.15 -0.26 12.31
N THR A 41 -5.05 -1.42 11.68
CA THR A 41 -4.16 -1.69 10.55
C THR A 41 -4.98 -1.89 9.29
N TYR A 42 -4.74 -1.06 8.28
CA TYR A 42 -5.34 -1.13 6.97
C TYR A 42 -4.38 -1.87 6.03
N VAL A 43 -4.87 -2.94 5.42
CA VAL A 43 -4.12 -3.75 4.46
C VAL A 43 -4.55 -3.34 3.06
N LEU A 44 -3.67 -2.67 2.33
CA LEU A 44 -3.89 -2.24 0.96
C LEU A 44 -3.14 -3.14 -0.01
N GLY A 45 -3.66 -3.26 -1.24
CA GLY A 45 -3.04 -4.03 -2.31
C GLY A 45 -3.01 -3.30 -3.63
N LEU A 46 -2.01 -3.61 -4.46
CA LEU A 46 -1.94 -3.22 -5.85
C LEU A 46 -2.29 -4.39 -6.76
N ASP A 47 -3.16 -4.14 -7.72
CA ASP A 47 -3.30 -5.05 -8.85
C ASP A 47 -2.04 -5.05 -9.73
N GLN A 48 -1.93 -6.03 -10.63
CA GLN A 48 -0.80 -6.14 -11.55
C GLN A 48 -0.48 -4.83 -12.30
N LYS A 49 -1.50 -4.12 -12.79
CA LYS A 49 -1.31 -2.92 -13.61
C LYS A 49 -0.73 -1.78 -12.77
N ALA A 50 -1.28 -1.57 -11.58
CA ALA A 50 -0.82 -0.51 -10.69
C ALA A 50 0.55 -0.83 -10.08
N TYR A 51 0.85 -2.11 -9.82
CA TYR A 51 2.18 -2.57 -9.39
C TYR A 51 3.24 -2.36 -10.48
N ASP A 52 2.91 -2.63 -11.74
CA ASP A 52 3.83 -2.40 -12.85
C ASP A 52 4.19 -0.91 -12.98
N LYS A 53 3.20 -0.01 -12.81
CA LYS A 53 3.43 1.44 -12.76
C LYS A 53 4.30 1.84 -11.57
N TYR A 54 3.97 1.38 -10.35
CA TYR A 54 4.77 1.65 -9.16
C TYR A 54 6.25 1.27 -9.35
N LYS A 55 6.50 0.14 -10.03
CA LYS A 55 7.85 -0.32 -10.35
C LYS A 55 8.54 0.51 -11.43
N GLU A 56 7.81 1.08 -12.37
CA GLU A 56 8.33 2.01 -13.38
C GLU A 56 8.72 3.34 -12.72
N ASP A 57 7.81 3.92 -11.94
CA ASP A 57 8.05 5.17 -11.19
C ASP A 57 9.25 5.00 -10.23
N SER A 58 9.37 3.86 -9.53
CA SER A 58 10.49 3.59 -8.62
C SER A 58 11.83 3.37 -9.33
N LYS A 59 11.84 3.03 -10.62
CA LYS A 59 13.07 2.85 -11.40
C LYS A 59 13.62 4.17 -11.94
N ASP A 60 12.76 5.16 -12.15
CA ASP A 60 13.18 6.48 -12.59
C ASP A 60 13.89 7.25 -11.46
N ASP A 61 13.61 6.93 -10.19
CA ASP A 61 14.34 7.46 -9.03
C ASP A 61 15.77 6.89 -8.87
N ASP A 62 16.08 5.75 -9.52
CA ASP A 62 17.42 5.13 -9.47
C ASP A 62 18.39 5.70 -10.54
N PHE A 63 17.97 6.67 -11.37
CA PHE A 63 18.75 7.22 -12.49
C PHE A 63 19.43 8.58 -12.24
N ASP A 64 19.65 8.99 -10.98
CA ASP A 64 20.33 10.25 -10.66
C ASP A 64 21.50 10.08 -9.65
N ASN A 65 22.43 9.17 -9.93
CA ASN A 65 23.79 9.22 -9.35
C ASN A 65 24.83 8.69 -10.35
N PHE A 66 25.24 9.57 -11.26
CA PHE A 66 26.43 9.42 -12.11
C PHE A 66 27.59 10.28 -11.59
#